data_AF-A0A354I7J6-F1
#
_entry.id   AF-A0A354I7J6-F1
#
_cell.length_a   1.000
_cell.length_b   1.000
_cell.length_c   1.000
_cell.angle_alpha   90.00
_cell.angle_beta   90.00
_cell.angle_gamma   90.00
#
_symmetry.space_group_name_H-M   'P 1'
#
loop_
_entity.id
_entity.type
_entity.pdbx_description
1 polymer ?
#
loop_
_entity_poly.entity_id
_entity_poly.type
_entity_poly.pdbx_seq_one_letter_code
_entity_poly.pdbx_strand_id
1 'polypeptide(L)'
;MGGTDANKSNRVLFLYSRLLFGWRLRKSELTEEFGVSEKSIQRDFETIRDFLDRKMVGEGFGGRLVYVYLDKAYYLEQDNGMNLLNAEILAITKILLESRAFTKQEIDSILEKLVVNWALKENQILQKLSPYQSPQ
;
A
#
# COMPACT_ATOMS: atom_id res chain seq x y z
N MET A 1 -1.78 -27.71 -20.90
CA MET A 1 -1.87 -27.38 -19.46
C MET A 1 -0.80 -26.35 -19.16
N GLY A 2 -1.17 -25.11 -18.82
CA GLY A 2 -0.21 -24.00 -18.62
C GLY A 2 -0.81 -22.63 -18.26
N GLY A 3 -2.14 -22.50 -18.18
CA GLY A 3 -2.80 -21.21 -17.90
C GLY A 3 -3.08 -20.90 -16.43
N THR A 4 -3.00 -21.87 -15.53
CA THR A 4 -3.38 -21.70 -14.11
C THR A 4 -2.31 -21.00 -13.28
N ASP A 5 -1.03 -21.28 -13.53
CA ASP A 5 0.07 -20.73 -12.72
C ASP A 5 0.38 -19.27 -13.09
N ALA A 6 0.29 -18.90 -14.37
CA ALA A 6 0.41 -17.52 -14.81
C ALA A 6 -0.69 -16.63 -14.21
N ASN A 7 -1.93 -17.12 -14.16
CA ASN A 7 -3.05 -16.39 -13.56
C ASN A 7 -2.90 -16.23 -12.04
N LYS A 8 -2.34 -17.23 -11.35
CA LYS A 8 -2.05 -17.13 -9.91
C LYS A 8 -0.94 -16.11 -9.65
N SER A 9 0.19 -16.22 -10.34
CA SER A 9 1.35 -15.32 -10.14
C SER A 9 0.98 -13.86 -10.43
N ASN A 10 0.22 -13.60 -11.49
CA ASN A 10 -0.28 -12.26 -11.81
C ASN A 10 -1.17 -11.71 -10.69
N ARG A 11 -2.07 -12.55 -10.13
CA ARG A 11 -2.91 -12.13 -9.01
C ARG A 11 -2.09 -11.82 -7.77
N VAL A 12 -1.13 -12.67 -7.40
CA VAL A 12 -0.23 -12.42 -6.26
C VAL A 12 0.52 -11.09 -6.42
N LEU A 13 1.11 -10.84 -7.59
CA LEU A 13 1.81 -9.59 -7.88
C LEU A 13 0.88 -8.37 -7.83
N PHE A 14 -0.33 -8.51 -8.35
CA PHE A 14 -1.33 -7.45 -8.31
C PHE A 14 -1.73 -7.10 -6.86
N LEU A 15 -2.05 -8.11 -6.05
CA LEU A 15 -2.39 -7.92 -4.64
C LEU A 15 -1.22 -7.27 -3.88
N TYR A 16 0.00 -7.75 -4.10
CA TYR A 16 1.20 -7.19 -3.49
C TYR A 16 1.42 -5.72 -3.89
N SER A 17 1.20 -5.36 -5.16
CA SER A 17 1.32 -3.96 -5.60
C SER A 17 0.31 -3.04 -4.90
N ARG A 18 -0.96 -3.46 -4.80
CA ARG A 18 -1.99 -2.70 -4.06
C ARG A 18 -1.62 -2.57 -2.57
N LEU A 19 -1.07 -3.61 -1.97
CA LEU A 19 -0.59 -3.59 -0.58
C LEU A 19 0.58 -2.61 -0.39
N LEU A 20 1.55 -2.56 -1.31
CA LEU A 20 2.63 -1.56 -1.30
C LEU A 20 2.12 -0.13 -1.41
N PHE A 21 1.05 0.03 -2.19
CA PHE A 21 0.28 1.28 -2.31
C PHE A 21 -0.60 1.60 -1.09
N GLY A 22 -0.55 0.79 -0.02
CA GLY A 22 -1.28 1.03 1.23
C GLY A 22 -2.77 0.69 1.18
N TRP A 23 -3.23 -0.03 0.15
CA TRP A 23 -4.63 -0.42 0.02
C TRP A 23 -5.00 -1.47 1.06
N ARG A 24 -6.24 -1.40 1.55
CA ARG A 24 -6.88 -2.46 2.33
C ARG A 24 -7.63 -3.39 1.38
N LEU A 25 -7.35 -4.69 1.48
CA LEU A 25 -7.87 -5.69 0.56
C LEU A 25 -8.80 -6.67 1.28
N ARG A 26 -10.09 -6.69 0.91
CA ARG A 26 -11.09 -7.63 1.44
C ARG A 26 -11.19 -8.86 0.56
N LYS A 27 -11.26 -10.04 1.20
CA LYS A 27 -11.34 -11.32 0.48
C LYS A 27 -12.59 -11.47 -0.40
N SER A 28 -13.72 -10.93 0.05
CA SER A 28 -14.98 -10.96 -0.71
C SER A 28 -14.86 -10.20 -2.04
N GLU A 29 -14.31 -8.99 -2.01
CA GLU A 29 -14.12 -8.14 -3.20
C GLU A 29 -13.16 -8.78 -4.19
N LEU A 30 -12.07 -9.36 -3.70
CA LEU A 30 -11.11 -10.05 -4.55
C LEU A 30 -11.68 -11.34 -5.15
N THR A 31 -12.57 -12.03 -4.44
CA THR A 31 -13.26 -13.23 -4.95
C THR A 31 -14.14 -12.86 -6.15
N GLU A 32 -14.84 -11.73 -6.06
CA GLU A 32 -15.64 -11.17 -7.15
C GLU A 32 -14.77 -10.66 -8.31
N GLU A 33 -13.73 -9.87 -8.02
CA GLU A 33 -12.83 -9.28 -9.02
C GLU A 33 -12.10 -10.34 -9.85
N PHE A 34 -11.66 -11.44 -9.21
CA PHE A 34 -10.86 -12.48 -9.86
C PHE A 34 -11.65 -13.74 -10.22
N GLY A 35 -12.91 -13.87 -9.79
CA GLY A 35 -13.74 -15.06 -10.03
C GLY A 35 -13.17 -16.35 -9.42
N VAL A 36 -12.41 -16.25 -8.31
CA VAL A 36 -11.78 -17.40 -7.65
C VAL A 36 -12.26 -17.56 -6.21
N SER A 37 -12.24 -18.78 -5.69
CA SER A 37 -12.68 -19.04 -4.31
C SER A 37 -11.90 -18.23 -3.27
N GLU A 38 -12.53 -17.94 -2.14
CA GLU A 38 -11.89 -17.31 -0.99
C GLU A 38 -10.63 -18.08 -0.54
N LYS A 39 -10.65 -19.42 -0.62
CA LYS A 39 -9.46 -20.26 -0.33
C LYS A 39 -8.29 -19.99 -1.26
N SER A 40 -8.54 -19.61 -2.52
CA SER A 40 -7.48 -19.21 -3.45
C SER A 40 -6.89 -17.87 -3.07
N ILE A 41 -7.73 -16.88 -2.80
CA ILE A 41 -7.29 -15.55 -2.33
C ILE A 41 -6.49 -15.67 -1.02
N GLN A 42 -6.96 -16.49 -0.09
CA GLN A 42 -6.26 -16.77 1.17
C GLN A 42 -4.85 -17.36 0.91
N ARG A 43 -4.72 -18.34 0.01
CA ARG A 43 -3.40 -18.87 -0.37
C ARG A 43 -2.49 -17.82 -1.02
N ASP A 44 -3.06 -16.86 -1.76
CA ASP A 44 -2.28 -15.77 -2.34
C ASP A 44 -1.76 -14.82 -1.27
N PHE A 45 -2.59 -14.47 -0.27
CA PHE A 45 -2.15 -13.71 0.90
C PHE A 45 -1.06 -14.44 1.70
N GLU A 46 -1.17 -15.76 1.82
CA GLU A 46 -0.15 -16.57 2.50
C GLU A 46 1.17 -16.54 1.72
N THR A 47 1.11 -16.63 0.39
CA THR A 47 2.29 -16.50 -0.47
C THR A 47 2.98 -15.15 -0.26
N ILE A 48 2.21 -14.07 -0.14
CA ILE A 48 2.73 -12.72 0.12
C ILE A 48 3.32 -12.63 1.53
N ARG A 49 2.66 -13.18 2.54
CA ARG A 49 3.15 -13.22 3.93
C ARG A 49 4.50 -13.95 4.00
N ASP A 50 4.60 -15.14 3.42
CA ASP A 50 5.84 -15.92 3.40
C ASP A 50 6.98 -15.22 2.67
N PHE A 51 6.66 -14.44 1.62
CA PHE A 51 7.64 -13.60 0.94
C PHE A 51 8.15 -12.48 1.84
N LEU A 52 7.25 -11.76 2.49
CA LEU A 52 7.57 -10.66 3.40
C LEU A 52 8.38 -11.13 4.62
N ASP A 53 7.99 -12.24 5.23
CA ASP A 53 8.69 -12.81 6.39
C ASP A 53 10.12 -13.24 6.02
N ARG A 54 10.32 -13.83 4.83
CA ARG A 54 11.68 -14.14 4.32
C ARG A 54 12.51 -12.88 4.09
N LYS A 55 11.91 -11.82 3.56
CA LYS A 55 12.60 -10.55 3.33
C LYS A 55 13.03 -9.89 4.64
N MET A 56 12.14 -9.89 5.65
CA MET A 56 12.46 -9.41 7.00
C MET A 56 13.68 -10.12 7.60
N VAL A 57 13.72 -11.45 7.52
CA VAL A 57 14.83 -12.25 8.06
C VAL A 57 16.14 -12.00 7.31
N GLY A 58 16.10 -11.79 5.99
CA GLY A 58 17.29 -11.64 5.16
C GLY A 58 17.88 -10.23 5.10
N GLU A 59 17.03 -9.20 5.10
CA GLU A 59 17.44 -7.80 4.85
C GLU A 59 17.28 -6.89 6.08
N GLY A 60 16.68 -7.37 7.17
CA GLY A 60 16.45 -6.58 8.39
C GLY A 60 15.45 -5.41 8.23
N PHE A 61 14.88 -5.26 7.03
CA PHE A 61 13.82 -4.32 6.69
C PHE A 61 12.74 -5.07 5.93
N GLY A 62 11.48 -4.79 6.26
CA GLY A 62 10.35 -5.38 5.56
C GLY A 62 9.02 -4.84 6.07
N GLY A 63 7.95 -5.35 5.48
CA GLY A 63 6.60 -5.12 5.96
C GLY A 63 5.98 -6.41 6.49
N ARG A 64 4.96 -6.29 7.32
CA ARG A 64 4.13 -7.39 7.82
C ARG A 64 2.76 -7.31 7.19
N LEU A 65 2.27 -8.43 6.69
CA LEU A 65 0.88 -8.53 6.23
C LEU A 65 -0.05 -8.73 7.43
N VAL A 66 -0.86 -7.73 7.75
CA VAL A 66 -1.75 -7.70 8.91
C VAL A 66 -3.21 -7.88 8.47
N TYR A 67 -3.98 -8.64 9.24
CA TYR A 67 -5.42 -8.81 9.06
C TYR A 67 -6.20 -8.04 10.11
N VAL A 68 -7.15 -7.21 9.68
CA VAL A 68 -8.07 -6.47 10.55
C VAL A 68 -9.42 -7.18 10.56
N TYR A 69 -9.79 -7.74 11.71
CA TYR A 69 -11.04 -8.50 11.86
C TYR A 69 -12.29 -7.64 11.63
N LEU A 70 -12.29 -6.39 12.11
CA LEU A 70 -13.42 -5.47 11.97
C LEU A 70 -13.73 -5.16 10.50
N ASP A 71 -12.68 -4.90 9.72
CA ASP A 71 -12.80 -4.52 8.30
C ASP A 71 -12.77 -5.73 7.37
N LYS A 72 -12.52 -6.93 7.91
CA LYS A 72 -12.25 -8.19 7.18
C LYS A 72 -11.25 -8.00 6.04
N ALA A 73 -10.22 -7.19 6.29
CA ALA A 73 -9.28 -6.73 5.28
C ALA A 73 -7.83 -7.02 5.67
N TYR A 74 -7.00 -7.24 4.65
CA TYR A 74 -5.55 -7.30 4.77
C TYR A 74 -4.93 -5.96 4.39
N TYR A 75 -3.88 -5.56 5.10
CA TYR A 75 -3.04 -4.42 4.74
C TYR A 75 -1.57 -4.72 5.04
N LEU A 76 -0.67 -3.97 4.40
CA LEU A 76 0.76 -4.06 4.65
C LEU A 76 1.18 -3.00 5.68
N GLU A 77 1.63 -3.46 6.83
CA GLU A 77 2.29 -2.64 7.83
C GLU A 77 3.78 -2.59 7.48
N GLN A 78 4.33 -1.43 7.18
CA GLN A 78 5.76 -1.28 6.90
C GLN A 78 6.43 -0.66 8.12
N ASP A 79 7.61 -1.17 8.49
CA ASP A 79 8.37 -0.56 9.58
C ASP A 79 8.85 0.82 9.12
N ASN A 80 8.18 1.85 9.62
CA ASN A 80 8.15 3.19 9.03
C ASN A 80 9.40 4.03 9.36
N GLY A 81 10.57 3.41 9.50
CA GLY A 81 11.84 4.09 9.75
C GLY A 81 12.34 4.99 8.59
N MET A 82 11.63 5.02 7.46
CA MET A 82 11.98 5.83 6.27
C MET A 82 10.86 6.79 5.83
N ASN A 83 9.89 7.10 6.69
CA ASN A 83 8.93 8.16 6.37
C ASN A 83 9.55 9.51 6.71
N LEU A 84 9.51 10.43 5.74
CA LEU A 84 9.79 11.83 6.02
C LEU A 84 8.75 12.36 7.01
N LEU A 85 9.22 12.89 8.12
CA LEU A 85 8.40 13.65 9.07
C LEU A 85 7.87 14.91 8.36
N ASN A 86 6.73 15.42 8.83
CA ASN A 86 6.16 16.68 8.30
C ASN A 86 7.19 17.82 8.29
N ALA A 87 8.07 17.88 9.30
CA ALA A 87 9.15 18.86 9.36
C ALA A 87 10.19 18.68 8.24
N GLU A 88 10.54 17.44 7.89
CA GLU A 88 11.49 17.12 6.82
C GLU A 88 10.89 17.40 5.45
N ILE A 89 9.59 17.13 5.25
CA ILE A 89 8.86 17.48 4.02
C ILE A 89 8.85 18.99 3.81
N LEU A 90 8.56 19.76 4.85
CA LEU A 90 8.59 21.23 4.79
C LEU A 90 9.99 21.76 4.49
N ALA A 91 11.02 21.16 5.09
CA ALA A 91 12.41 21.53 4.82
C ALA A 91 12.80 21.25 3.36
N ILE A 92 12.46 20.07 2.83
CA ILE A 92 12.72 19.71 1.43
C ILE A 92 11.94 20.62 0.47
N THR A 93 10.66 20.87 0.74
CA THR A 93 9.83 21.77 -0.07
C THR A 93 10.42 23.18 -0.10
N LYS A 94 10.92 23.66 1.04
CA LYS A 94 11.59 24.97 1.12
C LYS A 94 12.89 25.00 0.33
N ILE A 95 13.73 23.98 0.42
CA ILE A 95 14.95 23.85 -0.37
C ILE A 95 14.64 23.83 -1.87
N LEU A 96 13.62 23.07 -2.29
CA LEU A 96 13.21 23.00 -3.70
C LEU A 96 12.76 24.36 -4.23
N LEU A 97 11.93 25.08 -3.47
CA LEU A 97 11.45 26.42 -3.82
C LEU A 97 12.57 27.47 -3.84
N GLU A 98 13.54 27.36 -2.93
CA GLU A 98 14.67 28.30 -2.84
C GLU A 98 15.80 28.00 -3.84
N SER A 99 15.97 26.76 -4.29
CA SER A 99 17.06 26.38 -5.21
C SER A 99 16.99 27.09 -6.56
N ARG A 100 15.79 27.55 -6.97
CA ARG A 100 15.49 28.13 -8.30
C ARG A 100 16.00 27.30 -9.49
N ALA A 101 16.40 26.05 -9.24
CA ALA A 101 16.94 25.14 -10.24
C ALA A 101 15.84 24.52 -11.11
N PHE A 102 14.59 24.64 -10.66
CA PHE A 102 13.42 24.08 -11.30
C PHE A 102 12.43 25.17 -11.66
N THR A 103 11.81 25.02 -12.82
CA THR A 103 10.64 25.80 -13.22
C THR A 103 9.44 25.44 -12.34
N LYS A 104 8.42 26.31 -12.33
CA LYS A 104 7.18 26.06 -11.60
C LYS A 104 6.53 24.71 -11.96
N GLN A 105 6.53 24.37 -13.25
CA GLN A 105 5.97 23.10 -13.73
C GLN A 105 6.74 21.88 -13.22
N GLU A 106 8.06 21.96 -13.12
CA GLU A 106 8.90 20.88 -12.59
C GLU A 106 8.68 20.71 -11.08
N ILE A 107 8.58 21.81 -10.33
CA ILE A 107 8.24 21.77 -8.90
C ILE A 107 6.86 21.15 -8.68
N ASP A 108 5.85 21.58 -9.44
CA ASP A 108 4.49 21.04 -9.33
C ASP A 108 4.48 19.53 -9.63
N SER A 109 5.22 19.05 -10.64
CA SER A 109 5.33 17.63 -10.95
C SER A 109 6.07 16.83 -9.87
N ILE A 110 7.13 17.40 -9.27
CA ILE A 110 7.85 16.76 -8.17
C ILE A 110 6.95 16.66 -6.94
N LEU A 111 6.23 17.74 -6.60
CA LEU A 111 5.29 17.77 -5.49
C LEU A 111 4.14 16.78 -5.68
N GLU A 112 3.54 16.70 -6.88
CA GLU A 112 2.51 15.69 -7.17
C GLU A 112 3.04 14.26 -6.98
N LYS A 113 4.25 13.95 -7.46
CA LYS A 113 4.85 12.62 -7.27
C LYS A 113 5.19 12.34 -5.80
N LEU A 114 5.60 13.34 -5.04
CA LEU A 114 5.82 13.21 -3.59
C LEU A 114 4.50 12.96 -2.86
N VAL A 115 3.46 13.73 -3.19
CA VAL A 115 2.12 13.62 -2.60
C VAL A 115 1.47 12.29 -2.96
N VAL A 116 1.56 11.81 -4.20
CA VAL A 116 1.02 10.49 -4.59
C VAL A 116 1.70 9.39 -3.79
N ASN A 117 3.04 9.36 -3.75
CA ASN A 117 3.79 8.38 -2.96
C ASN A 117 3.48 8.45 -1.45
N TRP A 118 3.04 9.61 -0.97
CA TRP A 118 2.67 9.83 0.43
C TRP A 118 1.18 9.54 0.74
N ALA A 119 0.24 9.93 -0.12
CA ALA A 119 -1.20 9.73 0.04
C ALA A 119 -1.62 8.26 -0.10
N LEU A 120 -0.79 7.45 -0.76
CA LEU A 120 -0.84 5.98 -0.69
C LEU A 120 -0.65 5.48 0.76
N LYS A 121 0.05 6.24 1.61
CA LYS A 121 0.21 5.94 3.05
C LYS A 121 -0.87 6.60 3.93
N GLU A 122 -1.43 7.75 3.54
CA GLU A 122 -2.40 8.51 4.36
C GLU A 122 -3.89 8.11 4.17
N ASN A 123 -4.24 7.33 3.14
CA ASN A 123 -5.57 6.67 3.06
C ASN A 123 -5.88 5.76 4.28
N GLN A 124 -4.91 5.55 5.17
CA GLN A 124 -5.09 4.90 6.46
C GLN A 124 -5.74 5.79 7.54
N ILE A 125 -5.66 7.12 7.45
CA ILE A 125 -6.17 8.06 8.45
C ILE A 125 -7.62 8.47 8.14
N LEU A 126 -7.95 8.75 6.87
CA LEU A 126 -9.29 9.21 6.50
C LEU A 126 -10.38 8.12 6.62
N GLN A 127 -10.03 6.83 6.54
CA GLN A 127 -10.99 5.75 6.83
C GLN A 127 -11.27 5.54 8.33
N LYS A 128 -10.40 6.04 9.22
CA LYS A 128 -10.63 5.96 10.68
C LYS A 128 -11.52 7.09 11.22
N LEU A 129 -11.77 8.13 10.44
CA LEU A 129 -12.58 9.29 10.85
C LEU A 129 -14.03 9.25 10.34
N SER A 130 -14.44 8.21 9.61
CA SER A 130 -15.84 7.98 9.23
C SER A 130 -16.53 6.82 9.98
N PRO A 131 -16.65 6.83 11.33
CA PRO A 131 -17.71 6.08 12.01
C PRO A 131 -18.87 6.93 12.53
N TYR A 132 -18.92 8.24 12.27
CA TYR A 132 -20.05 9.11 12.65
C TYR A 132 -20.69 9.80 11.45
N GLN A 133 -21.34 9.01 10.60
CA GLN A 133 -22.57 9.48 9.96
C GLN A 133 -23.68 8.57 10.45
N SER A 134 -24.42 9.07 11.45
CA SER A 134 -25.62 8.41 11.97
C SER A 134 -26.65 8.24 10.85
N PRO A 135 -27.36 7.12 10.80
CA PRO A 135 -28.51 6.99 9.91
C PRO A 135 -29.60 7.95 10.37
N GLN A 136 -30.10 8.78 9.45
CA GLN A 136 -31.47 9.29 9.52
C GLN A 136 -32.40 8.30 8.86
#